data_AF-A0A7V8WGN3-F1
#
_entry.id   AF-A0A7V8WGN3-F1
#
_cell.length_a   1.000
_cell.length_b   1.000
_cell.length_c   1.000
_cell.angle_alpha   90.00
_cell.angle_beta   90.00
_cell.angle_gamma   90.00
#
_symmetry.space_group_name_H-M   'P 1'
#
loop_
_entity.id
_entity.type
_entity.pdbx_description
1 polymer ?
#
loop_
_entity_poly.entity_id
_entity_poly.type
_entity_poly.pdbx_seq_one_letter_code
_entity_poly.pdbx_strand_id
1 'polypeptide(L)'
;MPLVPFDNLSDASRVWVFAADPALDESISKRLLTMVDEFLPKWAAHGQPLTCGRDWRDSRFLVVGVDQDASHASGCSIDGLYRKIAEFEKETGASLLSRDRVFYRDGSG
;
A
#
# COMPACT_ATOMS: atom_id res chain seq x y z
N MET A 1 -8.02 -0.54 -17.19
CA MET A 1 -6.71 -0.20 -16.61
C MET A 1 -6.73 -0.71 -15.17
N PRO A 2 -5.73 -1.47 -14.71
CA PRO A 2 -5.78 -2.14 -13.40
C PRO A 2 -5.69 -1.18 -12.22
N LEU A 3 -5.20 0.05 -12.40
CA LEU A 3 -5.17 1.06 -11.35
C LEU A 3 -6.41 1.96 -11.43
N VAL A 4 -7.15 2.07 -10.33
CA VAL A 4 -8.33 2.93 -10.16
C VAL A 4 -8.17 3.84 -8.93
N PRO A 5 -8.89 4.97 -8.84
CA PRO A 5 -8.99 5.73 -7.59
C PRO A 5 -9.41 4.83 -6.43
N PHE A 6 -8.80 5.00 -5.25
CA PHE A 6 -9.07 4.14 -4.10
C PHE A 6 -10.56 4.14 -3.70
N ASP A 7 -11.20 5.31 -3.75
CA ASP A 7 -12.63 5.48 -3.42
C ASP A 7 -13.58 4.81 -4.43
N ASN A 8 -13.07 4.35 -5.58
CA ASN A 8 -13.86 3.60 -6.56
C ASN A 8 -13.82 2.08 -6.34
N LEU A 9 -13.00 1.60 -5.39
CA LEU A 9 -12.97 0.18 -5.03
C LEU A 9 -14.27 -0.21 -4.30
N SER A 10 -14.71 -1.46 -4.48
CA SER A 10 -15.90 -1.97 -3.80
C SER A 10 -15.65 -2.14 -2.29
N ASP A 11 -16.71 -2.10 -1.48
CA ASP A 11 -16.63 -2.38 -0.03
C ASP A 11 -16.17 -3.81 0.30
N ALA A 12 -16.25 -4.73 -0.67
CA ALA A 12 -15.74 -6.11 -0.56
C ALA A 12 -14.23 -6.22 -0.82
N SER A 13 -13.57 -5.11 -1.20
CA SER A 13 -12.15 -5.10 -1.51
C SER A 13 -11.30 -5.51 -0.33
N ARG A 14 -10.22 -6.23 -0.61
CA ARG A 14 -9.22 -6.55 0.40
C ARG A 14 -8.24 -5.41 0.52
N VAL A 15 -7.93 -5.04 1.76
CA VAL A 15 -7.05 -3.91 2.05
C VAL A 15 -5.83 -4.35 2.88
N TRP A 16 -4.68 -3.79 2.53
CA TRP A 16 -3.45 -3.81 3.34
C TRP A 16 -3.15 -2.39 3.80
N VAL A 17 -2.82 -2.25 5.08
CA VAL A 17 -2.43 -0.97 5.68
C VAL A 17 -1.00 -1.11 6.19
N PHE A 18 -0.13 -0.23 5.70
CA PHE A 18 1.24 -0.09 6.16
C PHE A 18 1.38 1.25 6.85
N ALA A 19 1.90 1.25 8.07
CA ALA A 19 1.93 2.44 8.91
C ALA A 19 3.37 2.84 9.21
N ALA A 20 3.72 4.06 8.81
CA ALA A 20 5.05 4.60 9.01
C ALA A 20 5.28 5.07 10.45
N ASP A 21 6.41 4.66 11.03
CA ASP A 21 6.90 5.14 12.31
C ASP A 21 8.41 5.44 12.25
N PRO A 22 8.85 6.72 12.30
CA PRO A 22 8.03 7.94 12.44
C PRO A 22 7.23 8.28 11.17
N ALA A 23 6.42 9.36 11.22
CA ALA A 23 5.80 9.91 10.02
C ALA A 23 6.86 10.26 8.97
N LEU A 24 6.54 10.03 7.71
CA LEU A 24 7.43 10.35 6.61
C LEU A 24 7.35 11.84 6.30
N ASP A 25 8.48 12.45 5.99
CA ASP A 25 8.50 13.79 5.41
C ASP A 25 7.97 13.76 3.97
N GLU A 26 7.77 14.94 3.37
CA GLU A 26 7.22 15.08 2.02
C GLU A 26 8.10 14.43 0.95
N SER A 27 9.43 14.51 1.09
CA SER A 27 10.38 13.95 0.12
C SER A 27 10.33 12.43 0.13
N ILE A 28 10.37 11.82 1.31
CA ILE A 28 10.29 10.37 1.50
C ILE A 28 8.89 9.86 1.14
N SER A 29 7.84 10.59 1.49
CA SER A 29 6.46 10.29 1.06
C SER A 29 6.34 10.26 -0.46
N LYS A 30 6.88 11.26 -1.16
CA LYS A 30 6.87 11.30 -2.63
C LYS A 30 7.59 10.11 -3.24
N ARG A 31 8.74 9.71 -2.68
CA ARG A 31 9.47 8.50 -3.12
C ARG A 31 8.64 7.22 -2.93
N LEU A 32 7.96 7.09 -1.78
CA LEU A 32 7.07 5.96 -1.52
C LEU A 32 5.95 5.89 -2.55
N LEU A 33 5.25 7.01 -2.78
CA LEU A 33 4.11 7.05 -3.70
C LEU A 33 4.54 6.80 -5.15
N THR A 34 5.66 7.35 -5.60
CA THR A 34 6.21 7.04 -6.93
C THR A 34 6.47 5.54 -7.08
N MET A 35 7.13 4.92 -6.11
CA MET A 35 7.43 3.48 -6.15
C MET A 35 6.14 2.64 -6.19
N VAL A 36 5.14 2.99 -5.36
CA VAL A 36 3.84 2.30 -5.32
C VAL A 36 3.10 2.47 -6.65
N ASP A 37 3.02 3.69 -7.18
CA ASP A 37 2.32 4.00 -8.43
C ASP A 37 3.00 3.35 -9.65
N GLU A 38 4.31 3.07 -9.59
CA GLU A 38 5.02 2.29 -10.59
C GLU A 38 4.81 0.77 -10.46
N PHE A 39 4.52 0.30 -9.26
CA PHE A 39 4.32 -1.13 -8.95
C PHE A 39 2.89 -1.59 -9.24
N LEU A 40 1.87 -0.88 -8.74
CA LEU A 40 0.47 -1.32 -8.78
C LEU A 40 -0.04 -1.64 -10.19
N PRO A 41 0.26 -0.86 -11.26
CA PRO A 41 -0.17 -1.22 -12.61
C PRO A 41 0.40 -2.54 -13.13
N LYS A 42 1.49 -3.03 -12.54
CA LYS A 42 2.17 -4.30 -12.88
C LYS A 42 1.80 -5.41 -11.89
N TRP A 43 1.01 -5.11 -10.87
CA TRP A 43 0.67 -6.06 -9.84
C TRP A 43 -0.37 -7.06 -10.34
N ALA A 44 0.00 -8.34 -10.31
CA ALA A 44 -0.77 -9.41 -10.92
C ALA A 44 -0.73 -10.67 -10.06
N ALA A 45 -1.80 -11.46 -10.10
CA ALA A 45 -1.90 -12.77 -9.49
C ALA A 45 -2.07 -13.84 -10.59
N HIS A 46 -1.19 -14.84 -10.61
CA HIS A 46 -1.18 -15.89 -11.65
C HIS A 46 -1.19 -15.34 -13.08
N GLY A 47 -0.52 -14.19 -13.31
CA GLY A 47 -0.45 -13.52 -14.60
C GLY A 47 -1.67 -12.64 -14.94
N GLN A 48 -2.71 -12.62 -14.10
CA GLN A 48 -3.86 -11.74 -14.26
C GLN A 48 -3.65 -10.43 -13.50
N PRO A 49 -3.77 -9.26 -14.15
CA PRO A 49 -3.68 -7.97 -13.48
C PRO A 49 -4.73 -7.82 -12.38
N LEU A 50 -4.35 -7.23 -11.25
CA LEU A 50 -5.26 -6.93 -10.15
C LEU A 50 -5.85 -5.53 -10.33
N THR A 51 -7.18 -5.42 -10.29
CA THR A 51 -7.83 -4.12 -10.13
C THR A 51 -7.56 -3.62 -8.71
N CYS A 52 -6.81 -2.53 -8.59
CA CYS A 52 -6.30 -2.05 -7.32
C CYS A 52 -6.24 -0.53 -7.25
N GLY A 53 -6.08 -0.01 -6.04
CA GLY A 53 -5.95 1.41 -5.75
C GLY A 53 -5.12 1.62 -4.48
N ARG A 54 -4.62 2.84 -4.29
CA ARG A 54 -3.90 3.22 -3.07
C ARG A 54 -4.30 4.58 -2.55
N ASP A 55 -4.22 4.72 -1.24
CA ASP A 55 -4.40 5.98 -0.53
C ASP A 55 -3.23 6.24 0.43
N TRP A 56 -2.97 7.52 0.71
CA TRP A 56 -1.91 7.97 1.62
C TRP A 56 -2.47 8.99 2.60
N ARG A 57 -2.48 8.63 3.89
CA ARG A 57 -3.12 9.44 4.95
C ARG A 57 -2.14 9.80 6.04
N ASP A 58 -2.30 11.03 6.54
CA ASP A 58 -1.62 11.57 7.73
C ASP A 58 -0.09 11.46 7.69
N SER A 59 0.50 11.44 6.49
CA SER A 59 1.94 11.19 6.27
C SER A 59 2.46 9.89 6.93
N ARG A 60 1.56 8.91 7.13
CA ARG A 60 1.86 7.66 7.84
C ARG A 60 1.29 6.43 7.18
N PHE A 61 0.03 6.47 6.74
CA PHE A 61 -0.69 5.26 6.37
C PHE A 61 -0.75 5.10 4.86
N LEU A 62 0.01 4.14 4.35
CA LEU A 62 -0.17 3.64 2.99
C LEU A 62 -1.24 2.57 3.03
N VAL A 63 -2.35 2.83 2.35
CA VAL A 63 -3.46 1.90 2.19
C VAL A 63 -3.44 1.39 0.76
N VAL A 64 -3.43 0.08 0.58
CA VAL A 64 -3.50 -0.57 -0.73
C VAL A 64 -4.72 -1.48 -0.76
N GLY A 65 -5.61 -1.27 -1.72
CA GLY A 65 -6.83 -2.06 -1.90
C GLY A 65 -6.81 -2.85 -3.20
N VAL A 66 -7.42 -4.04 -3.19
CA VAL A 66 -7.64 -4.89 -4.36
C VAL A 66 -9.10 -5.30 -4.42
N ASP A 67 -9.71 -5.08 -5.57
CA ASP A 67 -11.03 -5.60 -5.91
C ASP A 67 -10.92 -7.12 -6.15
N GLN A 68 -11.47 -7.89 -5.22
CA GLN A 68 -11.42 -9.34 -5.26
C GLN A 68 -12.45 -9.96 -6.20
N ASP A 69 -13.49 -9.23 -6.60
CA ASP A 69 -14.52 -9.76 -7.51
C ASP A 69 -13.96 -9.95 -8.93
N ALA A 70 -13.01 -9.08 -9.32
CA ALA A 70 -12.32 -9.17 -10.61
C ALA A 70 -11.20 -10.22 -10.60
N SER A 71 -10.33 -10.19 -9.59
CA SER A 71 -9.20 -11.13 -9.44
C SER A 71 -8.67 -11.13 -8.02
N HIS A 72 -8.46 -12.31 -7.45
CA HIS A 72 -7.95 -12.44 -6.09
C HIS A 72 -6.43 -12.31 -6.04
N ALA A 73 -5.92 -11.56 -5.06
CA ALA A 73 -4.49 -11.55 -4.77
C ALA A 73 -4.03 -12.93 -4.29
N SER A 74 -3.01 -13.49 -4.93
CA SER A 74 -2.40 -14.77 -4.55
C SER A 74 -1.27 -14.58 -3.53
N GLY A 75 -0.82 -15.66 -2.89
CA GLY A 75 0.33 -15.60 -1.97
C GLY A 75 1.55 -14.92 -2.61
N CYS A 76 1.93 -15.36 -3.82
CA CYS A 76 3.06 -14.77 -4.54
C CYS A 76 2.85 -13.29 -4.91
N SER A 77 1.62 -12.87 -5.22
CA SER A 77 1.36 -11.45 -5.51
C SER A 77 1.47 -10.62 -4.23
N ILE A 78 0.96 -11.12 -3.11
CA ILE A 78 1.08 -10.47 -1.79
C ILE A 78 2.56 -10.38 -1.38
N ASP A 79 3.35 -11.44 -1.56
CA ASP A 79 4.79 -11.42 -1.30
C ASP A 79 5.50 -10.34 -2.12
N GLY A 80 5.05 -10.13 -3.37
CA GLY A 80 5.52 -9.05 -4.23
C GLY A 80 5.28 -7.66 -3.65
N LEU A 81 4.11 -7.42 -3.06
CA LEU A 81 3.77 -6.16 -2.38
C LEU A 81 4.68 -5.95 -1.16
N TYR A 82 4.79 -6.95 -0.28
CA TYR A 82 5.65 -6.86 0.91
C TYR A 82 7.11 -6.63 0.54
N ARG A 83 7.62 -7.31 -0.49
CA ARG A 83 8.98 -7.12 -0.99
C ARG A 83 9.22 -5.69 -1.46
N LYS A 84 8.26 -5.06 -2.13
CA LYS A 84 8.39 -3.67 -2.58
C LYS A 84 8.47 -2.67 -1.43
N ILE A 85 7.67 -2.88 -0.38
CA ILE A 85 7.77 -2.06 0.83
C ILE A 85 9.10 -2.29 1.54
N ALA A 86 9.57 -3.54 1.65
CA ALA A 86 10.87 -3.85 2.26
C ALA A 86 12.06 -3.26 1.47
N GLU A 87 12.00 -3.27 0.14
CA GLU A 87 12.98 -2.59 -0.73
C GLU A 87 13.03 -1.09 -0.41
N PHE A 88 11.86 -0.45 -0.26
CA PHE A 88 11.77 0.96 0.12
C PHE A 88 12.33 1.26 1.52
N GLU A 89 11.99 0.44 2.53
CA GLU A 89 12.55 0.59 3.89
C GLU A 89 14.09 0.52 3.84
N LYS A 90 14.65 -0.43 3.09
CA LYS A 90 16.10 -0.59 2.94
C LYS A 90 16.78 0.62 2.28
N GLU A 91 16.15 1.22 1.28
CA GLU A 91 16.70 2.36 0.53
C GLU A 91 16.56 3.71 1.26
N THR A 92 15.63 3.82 2.20
CA THR A 92 15.29 5.09 2.86
C THR A 92 15.57 5.11 4.36
N GLY A 93 15.69 3.95 5.00
CA GLY A 93 15.72 3.81 6.45
C GLY A 93 14.37 4.02 7.12
N ALA A 94 13.28 4.20 6.36
CA ALA A 94 11.93 4.28 6.91
C ALA A 94 11.47 2.93 7.48
N SER A 95 10.48 2.95 8.37
CA SER A 95 9.82 1.74 8.87
C SER A 95 8.31 1.80 8.61
N LEU A 96 7.79 0.81 7.88
CA LEU A 96 6.39 0.60 7.49
C LEU A 96 5.90 -0.84 7.71
N LEU A 97 6.81 -1.81 7.80
CA LEU A 97 6.49 -3.24 7.99
C LEU A 97 6.47 -3.67 9.47
N SER A 98 6.73 -2.75 10.40
CA SER A 98 6.71 -3.08 11.82
C SER A 98 5.30 -3.49 12.27
N ARG A 99 5.24 -4.58 13.05
CA ARG A 99 3.98 -5.16 13.57
C ARG A 99 3.77 -4.94 15.06
N ASP A 100 4.68 -4.20 15.70
CA ASP A 100 4.74 -3.99 17.15
C ASP A 100 4.18 -2.63 17.59
N ARG A 101 3.52 -1.90 16.68
CA ARG A 101 3.01 -0.56 16.91
C ARG A 101 1.48 -0.51 16.98
N VAL A 102 1.00 0.33 17.88
CA VAL A 102 -0.41 0.74 17.95
C VAL A 102 -0.46 2.24 17.66
N PHE A 103 -1.27 2.62 16.67
CA PHE A 103 -1.50 4.02 16.32
C PHE A 103 -2.84 4.46 16.90
N TYR A 104 -2.85 5.61 17.57
CA TYR A 104 -4.04 6.17 18.21
C TYR A 104 -4.08 7.68 17.94
N ARG A 105 -5.25 8.17 17.55
CA ARG A 105 -5.56 9.60 17.42
C ARG A 105 -6.81 9.86 18.23
N ASP A 106 -6.77 10.82 19.15
CA ASP A 106 -7.93 11.12 19.98
C ASP A 106 -8.83 12.18 19.31
N GLY A 107 -9.85 12.65 20.03
CA GLY A 107 -10.79 13.64 19.52
C GLY A 107 -10.19 15.03 19.29
N SER A 108 -8.97 15.29 19.76
CA SER A 108 -8.25 16.56 19.59
C SER A 108 -7.32 16.57 18.38
N GLY A 109 -7.15 15.43 17.71
CA GLY A 109 -6.22 15.25 16.59
C GLY A 109 -4.96 14.51 17.01
#